data_AF-A0A950WX96-F1
#
_entry.id   AF-A0A950WX96-F1
#
_cell.length_a   1.000
_cell.length_b   1.000
_cell.length_c   1.000
_cell.angle_alpha   90.00
_cell.angle_beta   90.00
_cell.angle_gamma   90.00
#
_symmetry.space_group_name_H-M   'P 1'
#
loop_
_entity.id
_entity.type
_entity.pdbx_description
1 polymer ?
#
loop_
_entity_poly.entity_id
_entity_poly.type
_entity_poly.pdbx_seq_one_letter_code
_entity_poly.pdbx_strand_id
1 'polypeptide(L)'
;MSHFRGPYADGPPPADLEVDTPDLDRFGVAEVRRMVVIYLVLLTSILKRLAGHVLHPRRTTWASAASEGVVDGFEILGPTFVKIGQLVASSPGIFPKPLADAALRCLDEVPPFDGEAACEMIRDDLGRPPAQVFKSFDERPLSAASIGQVHACVLPDGREAVIKLQRPNIRERMTTDLRVGHRLAKTLQKHTKLGKSANVVGVIEDLHANTFKELNPALEAYRQAKFREGIAAFGDNKFITAPEVYWEYCGPHMICMERMAGVPMDEFDTIRERGVDGALILRRGVKVWLEAATIHGPFHGDVHAGNLWVLDDGRATYLDFGIMGELTDDWKQLMKDLFFTSVIDSDFTRVARAFKRVGAFPEDIGTDEEVGVRMQVAFGPMLDVGLSQVSLGDVFKSIVQMMEGLGVPSPQELVLVTKQLLYFERYAKVHAPDWAMARDLYLVRNIFPAEVEQKAAELGVVFPD
;
A
#
# COMPACT_ATOMS: atom_id res chain seq x y z
N MET A 1 -9.70 26.08 -31.44
CA MET A 1 -10.43 25.48 -30.29
C MET A 1 -9.67 25.86 -29.04
N SER A 2 -10.34 26.44 -28.03
CA SER A 2 -9.68 26.73 -26.75
C SER A 2 -9.13 25.42 -26.17
N HIS A 3 -7.87 25.38 -25.75
CA HIS A 3 -7.35 24.29 -24.94
C HIS A 3 -8.29 24.09 -23.74
N PHE A 4 -8.78 22.87 -23.56
CA PHE A 4 -9.58 22.53 -22.38
C PHE A 4 -8.69 22.68 -21.14
N ARG A 5 -9.19 23.37 -20.11
CA ARG A 5 -8.56 23.44 -18.79
C ARG A 5 -9.58 22.96 -17.77
N GLY A 6 -9.32 21.82 -17.16
CA GLY A 6 -10.09 21.33 -16.02
C GLY A 6 -9.75 22.06 -14.72
N PRO A 7 -10.42 21.69 -13.62
CA PRO A 7 -10.32 22.40 -12.34
C PRO A 7 -8.92 22.33 -11.73
N TYR A 8 -8.16 21.26 -12.00
CA TYR A 8 -6.82 21.05 -11.46
C TYR A 8 -5.70 21.32 -12.46
N ALA A 9 -5.95 22.04 -13.55
CA ALA A 9 -4.96 22.31 -14.60
C ALA A 9 -3.65 22.98 -14.08
N ASP A 10 -3.74 23.74 -12.98
CA ASP A 10 -2.62 24.41 -12.31
C ASP A 10 -2.13 23.64 -11.05
N GLY A 11 -2.54 22.37 -10.92
CA GLY A 11 -2.44 21.58 -9.70
C GLY A 11 -3.69 21.70 -8.82
N PRO A 12 -3.86 20.79 -7.85
CA PRO A 12 -5.00 20.81 -6.95
C PRO A 12 -4.87 21.98 -5.95
N PRO A 13 -5.96 22.68 -5.60
CA PRO A 13 -5.95 23.65 -4.52
C PRO A 13 -5.44 23.03 -3.20
N PRO A 14 -4.74 23.78 -2.33
CA PRO A 14 -4.25 23.25 -1.06
C PRO A 14 -5.35 22.62 -0.18
N ALA A 15 -6.56 23.19 -0.20
CA ALA A 15 -7.70 22.66 0.54
C ALA A 15 -8.12 21.26 0.07
N ASP A 16 -7.92 20.94 -1.21
CA ASP A 16 -8.28 19.63 -1.77
C ASP A 16 -7.24 18.56 -1.44
N LEU A 17 -6.04 18.96 -0.97
CA LEU A 17 -5.02 18.05 -0.46
C LEU A 17 -5.23 17.68 1.02
N GLU A 18 -6.06 18.44 1.74
CA GLU A 18 -6.35 18.16 3.15
C GLU A 18 -7.23 16.91 3.29
N VAL A 19 -6.93 16.09 4.29
CA VAL A 19 -7.71 14.88 4.58
C VAL A 19 -8.72 15.19 5.67
N ASP A 20 -9.91 15.62 5.27
CA ASP A 20 -11.04 15.77 6.18
C ASP A 20 -11.53 14.37 6.62
N THR A 21 -11.29 14.07 7.89
CA THR A 21 -11.60 12.78 8.51
C THR A 21 -12.83 12.95 9.41
N PRO A 22 -14.01 12.40 9.04
CA PRO A 22 -15.24 12.58 9.80
C PRO A 22 -15.18 12.00 11.21
N ASP A 23 -15.86 12.62 12.18
CA ASP A 23 -15.94 12.08 13.54
C ASP A 23 -16.65 10.70 13.59
N LEU A 24 -16.03 9.75 14.28
CA LEU A 24 -16.50 8.38 14.52
C LEU A 24 -17.56 8.27 15.63
N ASP A 25 -17.65 9.24 16.54
CA ASP A 25 -18.56 9.17 17.69
C ASP A 25 -19.96 9.72 17.40
N ARG A 26 -20.13 10.39 16.25
CA ARG A 26 -21.46 10.79 15.77
C ARG A 26 -22.30 9.58 15.41
N PHE A 27 -23.52 9.51 15.93
CA PHE A 27 -24.44 8.41 15.66
C PHE A 27 -25.89 8.91 15.58
N GLY A 28 -26.58 8.63 14.48
CA GLY A 28 -27.94 9.10 14.24
C GLY A 28 -28.80 8.10 13.47
N VAL A 29 -29.85 8.62 12.82
CA VAL A 29 -30.85 7.79 12.12
C VAL A 29 -30.24 7.04 10.92
N ALA A 30 -29.29 7.66 10.22
CA ALA A 30 -28.58 7.04 9.11
C ALA A 30 -27.80 5.80 9.57
N GLU A 31 -27.05 5.91 10.66
CA GLU A 31 -26.29 4.82 11.27
C GLU A 31 -27.21 3.70 11.78
N VAL A 32 -28.33 4.03 12.42
CA VAL A 32 -29.34 3.02 12.85
C VAL A 32 -29.90 2.26 11.65
N ARG A 33 -30.33 2.97 10.60
CA ARG A 33 -30.82 2.34 9.37
C ARG A 33 -29.75 1.45 8.75
N ARG A 34 -28.51 1.93 8.70
CA ARG A 34 -27.39 1.18 8.13
C ARG A 34 -27.07 -0.07 8.93
N MET A 35 -27.09 0.01 10.26
CA MET A 35 -26.91 -1.14 11.16
C MET A 35 -27.97 -2.23 10.92
N VAL A 36 -29.23 -1.86 10.69
CA VAL A 36 -30.29 -2.82 10.32
C VAL A 36 -29.99 -3.49 8.97
N VAL A 37 -29.57 -2.72 7.96
CA VAL A 37 -29.18 -3.27 6.66
C VAL A 37 -28.01 -4.24 6.80
N ILE A 38 -26.96 -3.87 7.53
CA ILE A 38 -25.80 -4.72 7.81
C ILE A 38 -26.24 -6.04 8.43
N TYR A 39 -27.06 -5.96 9.49
CA TYR A 39 -27.57 -7.14 10.19
C TYR A 39 -28.36 -8.06 9.26
N LEU A 40 -29.31 -7.51 8.49
CA LEU A 40 -30.17 -8.30 7.60
C LEU A 40 -29.37 -8.94 6.47
N VAL A 41 -28.42 -8.22 5.85
CA VAL A 41 -27.60 -8.75 4.76
C VAL A 41 -26.70 -9.88 5.26
N LEU A 42 -26.02 -9.70 6.40
CA LEU A 42 -25.19 -10.77 6.97
C LEU A 42 -26.04 -11.98 7.36
N LEU A 43 -27.16 -11.77 8.05
CA LEU A 43 -28.04 -12.86 8.48
C LEU A 43 -28.56 -13.66 7.28
N THR A 44 -29.08 -12.99 6.25
CA THR A 44 -29.66 -13.65 5.07
C THR A 44 -28.59 -14.37 4.25
N SER A 45 -27.39 -13.81 4.09
CA SER A 45 -26.28 -14.42 3.36
C SER A 45 -25.76 -15.68 4.06
N ILE A 46 -25.61 -15.63 5.39
CA ILE A 46 -25.26 -16.80 6.21
C ILE A 46 -26.34 -17.88 6.12
N LEU A 47 -27.62 -17.52 6.33
CA LEU A 47 -28.72 -18.49 6.27
C LEU A 47 -28.82 -19.17 4.89
N LYS A 48 -28.60 -18.42 3.80
CA LYS A 48 -28.61 -18.95 2.43
C LYS A 48 -27.51 -20.02 2.23
N ARG A 49 -26.28 -19.77 2.69
CA ARG A 49 -25.18 -20.74 2.60
C ARG A 49 -25.39 -21.95 3.49
N LEU A 50 -25.91 -21.76 4.70
CA LEU A 50 -26.24 -22.86 5.60
C LEU A 50 -27.36 -23.76 5.03
N ALA A 51 -28.40 -23.16 4.44
CA ALA A 51 -29.46 -23.92 3.77
C ALA A 51 -28.91 -24.72 2.57
N GLY A 52 -28.00 -24.12 1.78
CA GLY A 52 -27.29 -24.81 0.70
C GLY A 52 -26.47 -26.01 1.20
N HIS A 53 -25.80 -25.88 2.34
CA HIS A 53 -25.05 -26.96 2.98
C HIS A 53 -25.96 -28.13 3.41
N VAL A 54 -27.14 -27.84 3.97
CA VAL A 54 -28.13 -28.89 4.34
C VAL A 54 -28.58 -29.70 3.12
N LEU A 55 -28.75 -29.04 1.97
CA LEU A 55 -29.15 -29.70 0.72
C LEU A 55 -28.01 -30.50 0.07
N HIS A 56 -26.75 -30.08 0.26
CA HIS A 56 -25.56 -30.69 -0.36
C HIS A 56 -24.40 -30.87 0.64
N PRO A 57 -24.53 -31.75 1.65
CA PRO A 57 -23.62 -31.80 2.80
C PRO A 57 -22.22 -32.34 2.50
N ARG A 58 -21.97 -32.89 1.31
CA ARG A 58 -20.69 -33.54 0.94
C ARG A 58 -19.57 -32.58 0.53
N ARG A 59 -19.77 -31.26 0.56
CA ARG A 59 -18.82 -30.28 -0.02
C ARG A 59 -18.08 -29.36 0.96
N THR A 60 -18.64 -29.05 2.14
CA THR A 60 -18.06 -28.05 3.07
C THR A 60 -18.43 -28.35 4.53
N THR A 61 -17.81 -27.70 5.52
CA THR A 61 -18.24 -27.77 6.92
C THR A 61 -19.26 -26.67 7.24
N TRP A 62 -20.04 -26.80 8.31
CA TRP A 62 -20.94 -25.73 8.79
C TRP A 62 -20.21 -24.40 9.03
N ALA A 63 -18.99 -24.45 9.60
CA ALA A 63 -18.16 -23.28 9.81
C ALA A 63 -17.75 -22.62 8.49
N SER A 64 -17.32 -23.42 7.50
CA SER A 64 -16.98 -22.92 6.16
C SER A 64 -18.19 -22.32 5.45
N ALA A 65 -19.36 -22.95 5.51
CA ALA A 65 -20.59 -22.39 4.93
C ALA A 65 -20.99 -21.05 5.57
N ALA A 66 -20.90 -20.95 6.90
CA ALA A 66 -21.16 -19.69 7.60
C ALA A 66 -20.14 -18.60 7.21
N SER A 67 -18.86 -18.94 7.16
CA SER A 67 -17.78 -18.04 6.74
C SER A 67 -17.95 -17.55 5.30
N GLU A 68 -18.31 -18.42 4.36
CA GLU A 68 -18.67 -18.01 3.00
C GLU A 68 -19.85 -17.05 2.99
N GLY A 69 -20.86 -17.29 3.82
CA GLY A 69 -22.03 -16.40 3.92
C GLY A 69 -21.71 -15.03 4.50
N VAL A 70 -20.74 -14.95 5.43
CA VAL A 70 -20.20 -13.67 5.92
C VAL A 70 -19.55 -12.89 4.77
N VAL A 71 -18.70 -13.56 3.99
CA VAL A 71 -17.97 -12.92 2.88
C VAL A 71 -18.90 -12.52 1.73
N ASP A 72 -19.90 -13.35 1.38
CA ASP A 72 -20.98 -12.95 0.46
C ASP A 72 -21.67 -11.66 0.95
N GLY A 73 -21.91 -11.57 2.26
CA GLY A 73 -22.46 -10.38 2.88
C GLY A 73 -21.51 -9.18 2.79
N PHE A 74 -20.19 -9.37 2.90
CA PHE A 74 -19.20 -8.30 2.73
C PHE A 74 -19.21 -7.73 1.32
N GLU A 75 -19.24 -8.59 0.30
CA GLU A 75 -19.33 -8.19 -1.11
C GLU A 75 -20.61 -7.35 -1.37
N ILE A 76 -21.75 -7.76 -0.82
CA ILE A 76 -23.02 -7.02 -0.94
C ILE A 76 -22.98 -5.69 -0.16
N LEU A 77 -22.42 -5.71 1.06
CA LEU A 77 -22.35 -4.53 1.92
C LEU A 77 -21.35 -3.49 1.45
N GLY A 78 -20.41 -3.86 0.58
CA GLY A 78 -19.60 -2.95 -0.22
C GLY A 78 -18.25 -2.56 0.42
N PRO A 79 -17.69 -1.40 0.06
CA PRO A 79 -16.25 -1.10 0.19
C PRO A 79 -15.68 -1.29 1.60
N THR A 80 -16.35 -0.79 2.65
CA THR A 80 -15.86 -0.94 4.04
C THR A 80 -15.74 -2.41 4.45
N PHE A 81 -16.70 -3.25 4.07
CA PHE A 81 -16.72 -4.66 4.43
C PHE A 81 -15.76 -5.49 3.57
N VAL A 82 -15.59 -5.12 2.30
CA VAL A 82 -14.53 -5.69 1.45
C VAL A 82 -13.17 -5.41 2.06
N LYS A 83 -12.87 -4.16 2.49
CA LYS A 83 -11.63 -3.82 3.22
C LYS A 83 -11.46 -4.62 4.52
N ILE A 84 -12.53 -4.81 5.30
CA ILE A 84 -12.48 -5.69 6.48
C ILE A 84 -12.14 -7.12 6.08
N GLY A 85 -12.71 -7.64 4.99
CA GLY A 85 -12.35 -8.93 4.41
C GLY A 85 -10.89 -9.02 4.02
N GLN A 86 -10.34 -7.99 3.37
CA GLN A 86 -8.92 -7.91 3.01
C GLN A 86 -7.99 -7.96 4.23
N LEU A 87 -8.35 -7.26 5.32
CA LEU A 87 -7.63 -7.32 6.60
C LEU A 87 -7.65 -8.73 7.21
N VAL A 88 -8.81 -9.39 7.16
CA VAL A 88 -8.99 -10.77 7.63
C VAL A 88 -8.16 -11.75 6.81
N ALA A 89 -8.20 -11.65 5.48
CA ALA A 89 -7.43 -12.47 4.55
C ALA A 89 -5.92 -12.32 4.76
N SER A 90 -5.47 -11.10 5.05
CA SER A 90 -4.04 -10.76 5.25
C SER A 90 -3.51 -11.13 6.64
N SER A 91 -4.37 -11.61 7.55
CA SER A 91 -4.00 -11.94 8.94
C SER A 91 -4.28 -13.41 9.31
N PRO A 92 -3.77 -14.39 8.54
CA PRO A 92 -4.00 -15.81 8.82
C PRO A 92 -3.34 -16.20 10.15
N GLY A 93 -4.15 -16.53 11.16
CA GLY A 93 -3.68 -16.84 12.52
C GLY A 93 -4.37 -16.00 13.61
N ILE A 94 -4.89 -14.82 13.26
CA ILE A 94 -5.74 -14.02 14.14
C ILE A 94 -7.21 -14.47 14.02
N PHE A 95 -7.63 -14.78 12.79
CA PHE A 95 -9.00 -15.17 12.49
C PHE A 95 -9.15 -16.69 12.28
N PRO A 96 -10.34 -17.26 12.53
CA PRO A 96 -10.61 -18.66 12.24
C PRO A 96 -10.30 -18.99 10.77
N LYS A 97 -9.56 -20.09 10.54
CA LYS A 97 -9.14 -20.50 9.19
C LYS A 97 -10.26 -20.50 8.14
N PRO A 98 -11.48 -21.03 8.41
CA PRO A 98 -12.54 -21.00 7.41
C PRO A 98 -12.96 -19.59 6.97
N LEU A 99 -12.86 -18.60 7.87
CA LEU A 99 -13.15 -17.20 7.56
C LEU A 99 -12.02 -16.55 6.78
N ALA A 100 -10.77 -16.78 7.20
CA ALA A 100 -9.59 -16.26 6.49
C ALA A 100 -9.53 -16.80 5.04
N ASP A 101 -9.76 -18.10 4.86
CA ASP A 101 -9.77 -18.74 3.54
C ASP A 101 -10.92 -18.19 2.67
N ALA A 102 -12.12 -17.99 3.23
CA ALA A 102 -13.24 -17.39 2.48
C ALA A 102 -12.96 -15.93 2.10
N ALA A 103 -12.32 -15.16 2.99
CA ALA A 103 -12.05 -13.74 2.80
C ALA A 103 -10.99 -13.46 1.73
N LEU A 104 -10.25 -14.48 1.26
CA LEU A 104 -9.36 -14.37 0.11
C LEU A 104 -10.08 -13.81 -1.13
N ARG A 105 -11.39 -14.08 -1.30
CA ARG A 105 -12.19 -13.49 -2.39
C ARG A 105 -12.29 -11.97 -2.34
N CYS A 106 -12.14 -11.36 -1.17
CA CYS A 106 -12.13 -9.90 -1.05
C CYS A 106 -10.84 -9.27 -1.60
N LEU A 107 -9.85 -10.07 -1.97
CA LEU A 107 -8.63 -9.62 -2.65
C LEU A 107 -8.83 -9.53 -4.18
N ASP A 108 -9.89 -10.13 -4.73
CA ASP A 108 -10.18 -10.14 -6.16
C ASP A 108 -10.87 -8.82 -6.62
N GLU A 109 -10.95 -8.62 -7.94
CA GLU A 109 -11.73 -7.52 -8.53
C GLU A 109 -13.20 -7.58 -8.08
N VAL A 110 -13.74 -6.41 -7.78
CA VAL A 110 -15.13 -6.25 -7.34
C VAL A 110 -16.00 -5.78 -8.50
N PRO A 111 -17.33 -6.05 -8.49
CA PRO A 111 -18.20 -5.61 -9.57
C PRO A 111 -18.13 -4.10 -9.83
N PRO A 112 -18.07 -3.67 -11.11
CA PRO A 112 -18.04 -2.25 -11.46
C PRO A 112 -19.39 -1.58 -11.15
N PHE A 113 -19.36 -0.26 -10.99
CA PHE A 113 -20.56 0.57 -11.03
C PHE A 113 -20.87 0.99 -12.47
N ASP A 114 -22.09 1.50 -12.66
CA ASP A 114 -22.63 1.80 -13.98
C ASP A 114 -21.84 2.86 -14.76
N GLY A 115 -21.68 2.65 -16.07
CA GLY A 115 -20.92 3.54 -16.95
C GLY A 115 -21.57 4.91 -17.15
N GLU A 116 -22.90 5.00 -17.08
CA GLU A 116 -23.59 6.29 -17.14
C GLU A 116 -23.23 7.14 -15.93
N ALA A 117 -23.23 6.55 -14.73
CA ALA A 117 -22.80 7.22 -13.51
C ALA A 117 -21.33 7.70 -13.60
N ALA A 118 -20.44 6.94 -14.26
CA ALA A 118 -19.06 7.38 -14.51
C ALA A 118 -19.01 8.62 -15.41
N CYS A 119 -19.80 8.63 -16.50
CA CYS A 119 -19.92 9.79 -17.39
C CYS A 119 -20.48 11.03 -16.68
N GLU A 120 -21.45 10.85 -15.77
CA GLU A 120 -22.00 11.94 -14.97
C GLU A 120 -20.96 12.50 -13.99
N MET A 121 -20.21 11.65 -13.29
CA MET A 121 -19.14 12.09 -12.41
C MET A 121 -18.07 12.89 -13.16
N ILE A 122 -17.65 12.44 -14.34
CA ILE A 122 -16.70 13.19 -15.18
C ILE A 122 -17.29 14.55 -15.58
N ARG A 123 -18.57 14.60 -15.94
CA ARG A 123 -19.25 15.86 -16.28
C ARG A 123 -19.28 16.82 -15.10
N ASP A 124 -19.53 16.32 -13.90
CA ASP A 124 -19.64 17.13 -12.70
C ASP A 124 -18.28 17.69 -12.28
N ASP A 125 -17.22 16.88 -12.38
CA ASP A 125 -15.85 17.29 -12.04
C ASP A 125 -15.22 18.21 -13.11
N LEU A 126 -15.41 17.92 -14.41
CA LEU A 126 -14.77 18.67 -15.51
C LEU A 126 -15.66 19.77 -16.11
N GLY A 127 -16.93 19.84 -15.71
CA GLY A 127 -17.94 20.73 -16.29
C GLY A 127 -18.35 20.38 -17.73
N ARG A 128 -17.90 19.24 -18.27
CA ARG A 128 -18.17 18.78 -19.65
C ARG A 128 -18.28 17.27 -19.73
N PRO A 129 -19.18 16.71 -20.56
CA PRO A 129 -19.27 15.26 -20.73
C PRO A 129 -18.01 14.70 -21.39
N PRO A 130 -17.67 13.40 -21.16
CA PRO A 130 -16.46 12.77 -21.69
C PRO A 130 -16.26 12.98 -23.20
N ALA A 131 -17.33 12.90 -23.99
CA ALA A 131 -17.32 13.07 -25.45
C ALA A 131 -16.86 14.47 -25.94
N GLN A 132 -16.83 15.49 -25.06
CA GLN A 132 -16.32 16.83 -25.37
C GLN A 132 -14.90 17.09 -24.85
N VAL A 133 -14.41 16.22 -23.97
CA VAL A 133 -13.12 16.36 -23.29
C VAL A 133 -12.08 15.42 -23.91
N PHE A 134 -12.48 14.18 -24.17
CA PHE A 134 -11.61 13.13 -24.69
C PHE A 134 -11.89 12.87 -26.17
N LYS A 135 -10.86 12.42 -26.89
CA LYS A 135 -11.01 11.91 -28.26
C LYS A 135 -11.85 10.63 -28.27
N SER A 136 -11.68 9.79 -27.25
CA SER A 136 -12.53 8.63 -26.98
C SER A 136 -12.50 8.29 -25.48
N PHE A 137 -13.59 7.74 -24.97
CA PHE A 137 -13.72 7.25 -23.59
C PHE A 137 -14.47 5.92 -23.63
N ASP A 138 -13.97 4.92 -22.92
CA ASP A 138 -14.65 3.63 -22.79
C ASP A 138 -15.53 3.63 -21.54
N GLU A 139 -16.84 3.58 -21.74
CA GLU A 139 -17.82 3.48 -20.65
C GLU A 139 -17.70 2.16 -19.89
N ARG A 140 -17.12 1.12 -20.50
CA ARG A 140 -16.81 -0.11 -19.79
C ARG A 140 -15.47 0.05 -19.07
N PRO A 141 -15.41 -0.16 -17.74
CA PRO A 141 -14.16 -0.05 -17.02
C PRO A 141 -13.18 -1.17 -17.42
N LEU A 142 -11.89 -0.83 -17.45
CA LEU A 142 -10.78 -1.76 -17.58
C LEU A 142 -10.66 -2.66 -16.35
N SER A 143 -10.84 -2.09 -15.17
CA SER A 143 -10.77 -2.77 -13.89
C SER A 143 -11.62 -2.07 -12.84
N ALA A 144 -12.01 -2.80 -11.80
CA ALA A 144 -12.79 -2.27 -10.69
C ALA A 144 -12.26 -2.79 -9.35
N ALA A 145 -12.02 -1.85 -8.44
CA ALA A 145 -11.46 -2.08 -7.12
C ALA A 145 -12.43 -1.62 -6.02
N SER A 146 -12.01 -1.80 -4.76
CA SER A 146 -12.84 -1.56 -3.59
C SER A 146 -13.38 -0.12 -3.54
N ILE A 147 -12.56 0.88 -3.87
CA ILE A 147 -12.93 2.31 -3.76
C ILE A 147 -13.31 2.99 -5.07
N GLY A 148 -13.06 2.36 -6.22
CA GLY A 148 -13.21 2.99 -7.52
C GLY A 148 -13.10 2.03 -8.69
N GLN A 149 -13.15 2.56 -9.91
CA GLN A 149 -12.91 1.80 -11.14
C GLN A 149 -12.13 2.63 -12.14
N VAL A 150 -11.45 1.97 -13.08
CA VAL A 150 -10.55 2.59 -14.04
C VAL A 150 -11.12 2.47 -15.44
N HIS A 151 -11.20 3.57 -16.17
CA HIS A 151 -11.69 3.61 -17.55
C HIS A 151 -10.57 3.99 -18.51
N ALA A 152 -10.58 3.41 -19.71
CA ALA A 152 -9.67 3.82 -20.78
C ALA A 152 -10.16 5.11 -21.44
N CYS A 153 -9.25 6.00 -21.77
CA CYS A 153 -9.55 7.15 -22.63
C CYS A 153 -8.37 7.52 -23.53
N VAL A 154 -8.65 8.34 -24.54
CA VAL A 154 -7.64 8.92 -25.42
C VAL A 154 -7.78 10.43 -25.35
N LEU A 155 -6.69 11.11 -25.03
CA LEU A 155 -6.65 12.57 -24.94
C LEU A 155 -6.81 13.20 -26.34
N PRO A 156 -7.18 14.50 -26.43
CA PRO A 156 -7.31 15.20 -27.71
C PRO A 156 -6.07 15.16 -28.60
N ASP A 157 -4.88 15.09 -27.99
CA ASP A 157 -3.58 14.99 -28.69
C ASP A 157 -3.19 13.57 -29.11
N GLY A 158 -4.00 12.57 -28.76
CA GLY A 158 -3.80 11.17 -29.13
C GLY A 158 -3.06 10.33 -28.09
N ARG A 159 -2.60 10.89 -26.97
CA ARG A 159 -2.04 10.09 -25.87
C ARG A 159 -3.09 9.15 -25.28
N GLU A 160 -2.69 7.92 -24.98
CA GLU A 160 -3.53 6.97 -24.24
C GLU A 160 -3.46 7.26 -22.74
N ALA A 161 -4.62 7.27 -22.11
CA ALA A 161 -4.77 7.60 -20.71
C ALA A 161 -5.77 6.67 -20.03
N VAL A 162 -5.76 6.69 -18.71
CA VAL A 162 -6.79 6.08 -17.88
C VAL A 162 -7.38 7.11 -16.94
N ILE A 163 -8.65 6.92 -16.59
CA ILE A 163 -9.34 7.71 -15.57
C ILE A 163 -9.71 6.77 -14.43
N LYS A 164 -9.11 6.98 -13.26
CA LYS A 164 -9.49 6.33 -12.00
C LYS A 164 -10.59 7.16 -11.35
N LEU A 165 -11.80 6.61 -11.29
CA LEU A 165 -12.99 7.23 -10.70
C LEU A 165 -13.32 6.56 -9.37
N GLN A 166 -13.62 7.37 -8.35
CA GLN A 166 -14.18 6.83 -7.11
C GLN A 166 -15.60 6.29 -7.32
N ARG A 167 -16.01 5.36 -6.46
CA ARG A 167 -17.41 4.91 -6.46
C ARG A 167 -18.34 6.05 -6.04
N PRO A 168 -19.53 6.19 -6.66
CA PRO A 168 -20.50 7.20 -6.26
C PRO A 168 -20.86 7.10 -4.77
N ASN A 169 -20.89 8.25 -4.09
CA ASN A 169 -21.24 8.38 -2.67
C ASN A 169 -20.40 7.52 -1.70
N ILE A 170 -19.19 7.09 -2.11
CA ILE A 170 -18.37 6.18 -1.31
C ILE A 170 -17.99 6.79 0.04
N ARG A 171 -17.63 8.08 0.05
CA ARG A 171 -17.22 8.80 1.26
C ARG A 171 -18.28 8.71 2.35
N GLU A 172 -19.51 9.11 2.03
CA GLU A 172 -20.63 9.11 2.98
C GLU A 172 -21.01 7.70 3.46
N ARG A 173 -21.01 6.73 2.55
CA ARG A 173 -21.30 5.32 2.86
C ARG A 173 -20.26 4.76 3.81
N MET A 174 -18.97 4.95 3.52
CA MET A 174 -17.88 4.45 4.36
C MET A 174 -17.86 5.15 5.72
N THR A 175 -18.13 6.46 5.79
CA THR A 175 -18.30 7.17 7.07
C THR A 175 -19.37 6.51 7.94
N THR A 176 -20.53 6.22 7.37
CA THR A 176 -21.64 5.61 8.12
C THR A 176 -21.30 4.19 8.55
N ASP A 177 -20.66 3.40 7.69
CA ASP A 177 -20.21 2.03 8.00
C ASP A 177 -19.18 2.01 9.13
N LEU A 178 -18.20 2.93 9.09
CA LEU A 178 -17.15 3.01 10.11
C LEU A 178 -17.69 3.49 11.46
N ARG A 179 -18.65 4.42 11.50
CA ARG A 179 -19.36 4.80 12.74
C ARG A 179 -20.12 3.63 13.36
N VAL A 180 -20.83 2.85 12.54
CA VAL A 180 -21.52 1.64 13.00
C VAL A 180 -20.51 0.61 13.53
N GLY A 181 -19.43 0.37 12.80
CA GLY A 181 -18.36 -0.54 13.20
C GLY A 181 -17.69 -0.12 14.51
N HIS A 182 -17.38 1.17 14.66
CA HIS A 182 -16.76 1.75 15.84
C HIS A 182 -17.67 1.62 17.08
N ARG A 183 -18.96 1.91 16.94
CA ARG A 183 -19.95 1.72 18.01
C ARG A 183 -20.02 0.26 18.45
N LEU A 184 -20.07 -0.67 17.49
CA LEU A 184 -20.09 -2.11 17.78
C LEU A 184 -18.79 -2.57 18.46
N ALA A 185 -17.64 -2.11 17.99
CA ALA A 185 -16.34 -2.42 18.56
C ALA A 185 -16.25 -1.97 20.03
N LYS A 186 -16.65 -0.72 20.34
CA LYS A 186 -16.73 -0.20 21.72
C LYS A 186 -17.65 -1.06 22.60
N THR A 187 -18.81 -1.49 22.08
CA THR A 187 -19.71 -2.40 22.80
C THR A 187 -19.06 -3.76 23.06
N LEU A 188 -18.45 -4.39 22.05
CA LEU A 188 -17.79 -5.69 22.19
C LEU A 188 -16.63 -5.64 23.18
N GLN A 189 -15.80 -4.59 23.13
CA GLN A 189 -14.69 -4.39 24.06
C GLN A 189 -15.17 -4.22 25.51
N LYS A 190 -16.29 -3.52 25.72
CA LYS A 190 -16.88 -3.35 27.05
C LYS A 190 -17.44 -4.67 27.62
N HIS A 191 -18.05 -5.49 26.77
CA HIS A 191 -18.87 -6.63 27.21
C HIS A 191 -18.22 -8.01 27.06
N THR A 192 -17.08 -8.13 26.36
CA THR A 192 -16.44 -9.44 26.11
C THR A 192 -14.96 -9.45 26.53
N LYS A 193 -14.49 -10.59 27.04
CA LYS A 193 -13.05 -10.79 27.34
C LYS A 193 -12.20 -10.77 26.05
N LEU A 194 -12.74 -11.32 24.95
CA LEU A 194 -12.08 -11.38 23.64
C LEU A 194 -11.90 -9.97 23.03
N GLY A 195 -12.88 -9.08 23.19
CA GLY A 195 -12.80 -7.69 22.70
C GLY A 195 -11.75 -6.85 23.42
N LYS A 196 -11.48 -7.14 24.71
CA LYS A 196 -10.42 -6.47 25.48
C LYS A 196 -9.01 -6.90 25.03
N SER A 197 -8.85 -8.14 24.59
CA SER A 197 -7.55 -8.67 24.14
C SER A 197 -7.23 -8.37 22.67
N ALA A 198 -8.22 -8.13 21.82
CA ALA A 198 -8.04 -8.02 20.37
C ALA A 198 -7.96 -6.57 19.83
N ASN A 199 -7.94 -5.55 20.69
CA ASN A 199 -7.93 -4.11 20.34
C ASN A 199 -8.81 -3.74 19.13
N VAL A 200 -10.04 -4.27 19.08
CA VAL A 200 -10.93 -4.15 17.91
C VAL A 200 -11.29 -2.69 17.60
N VAL A 201 -11.32 -1.84 18.64
CA VAL A 201 -11.54 -0.39 18.46
C VAL A 201 -10.38 0.24 17.70
N GLY A 202 -9.13 -0.03 18.10
CA GLY A 202 -7.95 0.48 17.41
C GLY A 202 -7.90 0.05 15.95
N VAL A 203 -8.29 -1.19 15.61
CA VAL A 203 -8.37 -1.64 14.21
C VAL A 203 -9.36 -0.81 13.39
N ILE A 204 -10.52 -0.45 13.95
CA ILE A 204 -11.49 0.41 13.26
C ILE A 204 -10.98 1.85 13.14
N GLU A 205 -10.32 2.37 14.18
CA GLU A 205 -9.72 3.71 14.17
C GLU A 205 -8.60 3.81 13.12
N ASP A 206 -7.74 2.79 13.01
CA ASP A 206 -6.69 2.69 12.00
C ASP A 206 -7.28 2.57 10.59
N LEU A 207 -8.28 1.70 10.41
CA LEU A 207 -9.00 1.58 9.13
C LEU A 207 -9.64 2.91 8.74
N HIS A 208 -10.21 3.63 9.69
CA HIS A 208 -10.81 4.93 9.48
C HIS A 208 -9.78 5.97 9.05
N ALA A 209 -8.67 6.11 9.79
CA ALA A 209 -7.61 7.06 9.47
C ALA A 209 -6.98 6.82 8.08
N ASN A 210 -6.84 5.56 7.67
CA ASN A 210 -6.28 5.22 6.35
C ASN A 210 -7.31 5.37 5.22
N THR A 211 -8.57 5.02 5.46
CA THR A 211 -9.64 5.11 4.44
C THR A 211 -9.77 6.52 3.88
N PHE A 212 -9.79 7.57 4.71
CA PHE A 212 -10.03 8.92 4.20
C PHE A 212 -8.84 9.50 3.44
N LYS A 213 -7.62 8.99 3.67
CA LYS A 213 -6.46 9.30 2.83
C LYS A 213 -6.64 8.70 1.43
N GLU A 214 -7.08 7.44 1.36
CA GLU A 214 -7.36 6.76 0.08
C GLU A 214 -8.58 7.35 -0.66
N LEU A 215 -9.52 7.93 0.07
CA LEU A 215 -10.69 8.60 -0.51
C LEU A 215 -10.41 10.04 -0.96
N ASN A 216 -9.16 10.46 -1.08
CA ASN A 216 -8.77 11.76 -1.63
C ASN A 216 -7.96 11.59 -2.95
N PRO A 217 -8.60 11.69 -4.12
CA PRO A 217 -7.94 11.54 -5.42
C PRO A 217 -6.91 12.64 -5.70
N ALA A 218 -7.15 13.86 -5.24
CA ALA A 218 -6.22 14.98 -5.40
C ALA A 218 -4.91 14.70 -4.65
N LEU A 219 -5.01 14.19 -3.42
CA LEU A 219 -3.85 13.79 -2.63
C LEU A 219 -3.08 12.63 -3.27
N GLU A 220 -3.77 11.61 -3.77
CA GLU A 220 -3.14 10.50 -4.51
C GLU A 220 -2.39 11.02 -5.74
N ALA A 221 -3.03 11.82 -6.59
CA ALA A 221 -2.44 12.40 -7.79
C ALA A 221 -1.21 13.27 -7.46
N TYR A 222 -1.30 14.08 -6.40
CA TYR A 222 -0.19 14.92 -5.94
C TYR A 222 1.00 14.10 -5.48
N ARG A 223 0.76 13.06 -4.68
CA ARG A 223 1.82 12.16 -4.18
C ARG A 223 2.45 11.33 -5.31
N GLN A 224 1.66 10.89 -6.28
CA GLN A 224 2.14 10.23 -7.49
C GLN A 224 3.06 11.15 -8.30
N ALA A 225 2.64 12.40 -8.55
CA ALA A 225 3.46 13.37 -9.27
C ALA A 225 4.78 13.64 -8.54
N LYS A 226 4.74 13.82 -7.21
CA LYS A 226 5.94 14.00 -6.39
C LYS A 226 6.88 12.81 -6.43
N PHE A 227 6.34 11.60 -6.34
CA PHE A 227 7.13 10.38 -6.49
C PHE A 227 7.79 10.31 -7.88
N ARG A 228 7.03 10.55 -8.96
CA ARG A 228 7.57 10.56 -10.34
C ARG A 228 8.67 11.60 -10.52
N GLU A 229 8.51 12.81 -9.97
CA GLU A 229 9.54 13.86 -9.96
C GLU A 229 10.81 13.37 -9.24
N GLY A 230 10.66 12.73 -8.08
CA GLY A 230 11.77 12.20 -7.28
C GLY A 230 12.62 11.18 -8.02
N ILE A 231 12.03 10.34 -8.88
CA ILE A 231 12.76 9.36 -9.70
C ILE A 231 13.88 10.03 -10.50
N ALA A 232 13.60 11.19 -11.10
CA ALA A 232 14.54 11.88 -11.98
C ALA A 232 15.60 12.71 -11.24
N ALA A 233 15.49 12.86 -9.92
CA ALA A 233 16.28 13.83 -9.13
C ALA A 233 17.80 13.66 -9.27
N PHE A 234 18.27 12.41 -9.40
CA PHE A 234 19.70 12.09 -9.54
C PHE A 234 20.14 11.79 -10.97
N GLY A 235 19.20 11.66 -11.92
CA GLY A 235 19.47 11.41 -13.34
C GLY A 235 19.90 9.99 -13.71
N ASP A 236 20.03 9.07 -12.75
CA ASP A 236 20.49 7.69 -12.95
C ASP A 236 19.37 6.62 -12.88
N ASN A 237 18.16 6.97 -12.44
CA ASN A 237 17.03 6.03 -12.36
C ASN A 237 16.23 5.90 -13.67
N LYS A 238 16.90 5.86 -14.83
CA LYS A 238 16.26 5.95 -16.15
C LYS A 238 15.31 4.79 -16.50
N PHE A 239 15.45 3.67 -15.81
CA PHE A 239 14.69 2.45 -16.05
C PHE A 239 13.49 2.27 -15.13
N ILE A 240 13.24 3.23 -14.24
CA ILE A 240 12.09 3.21 -13.33
C ILE A 240 11.20 4.40 -13.67
N THR A 241 9.89 4.21 -13.56
CA THR A 241 8.91 5.27 -13.79
C THR A 241 7.67 5.09 -12.91
N ALA A 242 6.73 6.01 -13.06
CA ALA A 242 5.40 6.03 -12.45
C ALA A 242 4.50 6.81 -13.41
N PRO A 243 3.21 6.50 -13.62
CA PRO A 243 2.39 7.16 -14.63
C PRO A 243 2.39 8.71 -14.51
N GLU A 244 2.48 9.42 -15.62
CA GLU A 244 2.31 10.87 -15.64
C GLU A 244 0.88 11.25 -15.27
N VAL A 245 0.69 12.22 -14.37
CA VAL A 245 -0.63 12.76 -14.04
C VAL A 245 -0.99 13.85 -15.04
N TYR A 246 -2.16 13.73 -15.66
CA TYR A 246 -2.68 14.73 -16.59
C TYR A 246 -3.63 15.68 -15.87
N TRP A 247 -3.05 16.65 -15.18
CA TRP A 247 -3.72 17.60 -14.28
C TRP A 247 -4.94 18.31 -14.87
N GLU A 248 -4.92 18.64 -16.16
CA GLU A 248 -6.06 19.26 -16.86
C GLU A 248 -7.32 18.39 -16.86
N TYR A 249 -7.19 17.08 -16.62
CA TYR A 249 -8.26 16.09 -16.66
C TYR A 249 -8.50 15.43 -15.30
N CYS A 250 -7.94 15.99 -14.22
CA CYS A 250 -8.19 15.56 -12.84
C CYS A 250 -9.27 16.43 -12.18
N GLY A 251 -9.92 15.89 -11.14
CA GLY A 251 -10.95 16.59 -10.37
C GLY A 251 -11.14 15.98 -8.97
N PRO A 252 -12.09 16.51 -8.18
CA PRO A 252 -12.31 16.08 -6.80
C PRO A 252 -12.55 14.58 -6.61
N HIS A 253 -13.12 13.89 -7.60
CA HIS A 253 -13.49 12.48 -7.53
C HIS A 253 -12.70 11.58 -8.50
N MET A 254 -11.71 12.12 -9.21
CA MET A 254 -10.99 11.36 -10.22
C MET A 254 -9.57 11.83 -10.52
N ILE A 255 -8.77 10.87 -11.02
CA ILE A 255 -7.41 11.07 -11.50
C ILE A 255 -7.33 10.62 -12.95
N CYS A 256 -6.81 11.47 -13.82
CA CYS A 256 -6.43 11.09 -15.17
C CYS A 256 -4.90 10.97 -15.25
N MET A 257 -4.41 9.86 -15.79
CA MET A 257 -2.99 9.57 -15.87
C MET A 257 -2.61 8.74 -17.10
N GLU A 258 -1.31 8.72 -17.40
CA GLU A 258 -0.69 7.91 -18.45
C GLU A 258 -1.14 6.45 -18.36
N ARG A 259 -1.55 5.88 -19.49
CA ARG A 259 -1.86 4.45 -19.58
C ARG A 259 -0.57 3.66 -19.70
N MET A 260 -0.32 2.77 -18.75
CA MET A 260 0.85 1.89 -18.76
C MET A 260 0.51 0.52 -19.38
N ALA A 261 1.48 -0.07 -20.08
CA ALA A 261 1.39 -1.40 -20.68
C ALA A 261 2.60 -2.25 -20.27
N GLY A 262 2.34 -3.40 -19.67
CA GLY A 262 3.36 -4.28 -19.11
C GLY A 262 2.78 -5.49 -18.43
N VAL A 263 3.63 -6.18 -17.67
CA VAL A 263 3.28 -7.38 -16.89
C VAL A 263 3.66 -7.19 -15.41
N PRO A 264 2.88 -7.74 -14.46
CA PRO A 264 3.23 -7.75 -13.04
C PRO A 264 4.61 -8.36 -12.75
N MET A 265 5.31 -7.85 -11.73
CA MET A 265 6.65 -8.30 -11.35
C MET A 265 6.71 -9.78 -10.92
N ASP A 266 5.57 -10.38 -10.53
CA ASP A 266 5.46 -11.79 -10.15
C ASP A 266 5.09 -12.73 -11.31
N GLU A 267 4.90 -12.22 -12.54
CA GLU A 267 4.84 -13.04 -13.76
C GLU A 267 6.26 -13.43 -14.21
N PHE A 268 6.93 -14.21 -13.38
CA PHE A 268 8.36 -14.53 -13.51
C PHE A 268 8.73 -15.16 -14.86
N ASP A 269 7.90 -16.07 -15.36
CA ASP A 269 8.16 -16.76 -16.63
C ASP A 269 7.99 -15.80 -17.81
N THR A 270 6.95 -14.97 -17.81
CA THR A 270 6.73 -13.92 -18.83
C THR A 270 7.90 -12.94 -18.89
N ILE A 271 8.39 -12.48 -17.73
CA ILE A 271 9.55 -11.57 -17.65
C ILE A 271 10.81 -12.24 -18.22
N ARG A 272 11.04 -13.51 -17.91
CA ARG A 272 12.18 -14.29 -18.42
C ARG A 272 12.10 -14.48 -19.94
N GLU A 273 10.92 -14.78 -20.46
CA GLU A 273 10.68 -14.94 -21.90
C GLU A 273 10.90 -13.64 -22.69
N ARG A 274 10.60 -12.49 -22.08
CA ARG A 274 10.89 -11.15 -22.64
C ARG A 274 12.37 -10.79 -22.64
N GLY A 275 13.24 -11.60 -22.01
CA GLY A 275 14.68 -11.34 -21.94
C GLY A 275 15.05 -10.15 -21.05
N VAL A 276 14.15 -9.73 -20.16
CA VAL A 276 14.41 -8.64 -19.20
C VAL A 276 15.20 -9.20 -18.02
N ASP A 277 16.24 -8.48 -17.60
CA ASP A 277 16.98 -8.79 -16.37
C ASP A 277 16.13 -8.42 -15.13
N GLY A 278 15.37 -9.41 -14.66
CA GLY A 278 14.52 -9.32 -13.47
C GLY A 278 15.28 -8.93 -12.20
N ALA A 279 16.54 -9.33 -12.07
CA ALA A 279 17.36 -8.98 -10.92
C ALA A 279 17.73 -7.50 -10.94
N LEU A 280 18.22 -7.01 -12.07
CA LEU A 280 18.63 -5.62 -12.21
C LEU A 280 17.44 -4.66 -12.13
N ILE A 281 16.29 -5.01 -12.72
CA ILE A 281 15.10 -4.15 -12.65
C ILE A 281 14.57 -4.06 -11.22
N LEU A 282 14.61 -5.17 -10.46
CA LEU A 282 14.24 -5.19 -9.05
C LEU A 282 15.20 -4.33 -8.20
N ARG A 283 16.52 -4.46 -8.42
CA ARG A 283 17.55 -3.63 -7.76
C ARG A 283 17.29 -2.14 -7.97
N ARG A 284 17.01 -1.74 -9.21
CA ARG A 284 16.68 -0.35 -9.59
C ARG A 284 15.38 0.12 -8.92
N GLY A 285 14.35 -0.73 -8.88
CA GLY A 285 13.11 -0.45 -8.19
C GLY A 285 13.33 -0.17 -6.71
N VAL A 286 14.02 -1.07 -6.00
CA VAL A 286 14.32 -0.91 -4.57
C VAL A 286 15.14 0.36 -4.31
N LYS A 287 16.12 0.67 -5.16
CA LYS A 287 16.91 1.92 -5.06
C LYS A 287 16.01 3.16 -5.10
N VAL A 288 15.14 3.27 -6.11
CA VAL A 288 14.17 4.38 -6.21
C VAL A 288 13.26 4.46 -4.99
N TRP A 289 12.80 3.31 -4.50
CA TRP A 289 11.94 3.26 -3.32
C TRP A 289 12.66 3.78 -2.06
N LEU A 290 13.94 3.41 -1.88
CA LEU A 290 14.76 3.87 -0.76
C LEU A 290 15.07 5.37 -0.84
N GLU A 291 15.37 5.88 -2.03
CA GLU A 291 15.54 7.31 -2.28
C GLU A 291 14.25 8.08 -1.96
N ALA A 292 13.08 7.56 -2.38
CA ALA A 292 11.80 8.13 -2.03
C ALA A 292 11.57 8.12 -0.51
N ALA A 293 11.84 7.02 0.17
CA ALA A 293 11.60 6.88 1.61
C ALA A 293 12.54 7.76 2.46
N THR A 294 13.77 8.02 2.01
CA THR A 294 14.81 8.66 2.83
C THR A 294 15.20 10.07 2.37
N ILE A 295 15.02 10.42 1.10
CA ILE A 295 15.43 11.70 0.52
C ILE A 295 14.20 12.52 0.11
N HIS A 296 13.42 12.01 -0.83
CA HIS A 296 12.41 12.83 -1.51
C HIS A 296 11.13 12.97 -0.70
N GLY A 297 10.68 11.88 -0.09
CA GLY A 297 9.27 11.70 0.27
C GLY A 297 8.34 11.86 -0.95
N PRO A 298 7.03 11.64 -0.79
CA PRO A 298 6.43 10.42 -0.21
C PRO A 298 6.96 9.14 -0.92
N PHE A 299 6.78 7.97 -0.31
CA PHE A 299 7.20 6.67 -0.87
C PHE A 299 6.03 5.70 -1.03
N HIS A 300 6.19 4.73 -1.94
CA HIS A 300 5.15 3.75 -2.26
C HIS A 300 4.87 2.81 -1.07
N GLY A 301 3.65 2.82 -0.55
CA GLY A 301 3.25 2.07 0.65
C GLY A 301 2.64 0.69 0.37
N ASP A 302 2.53 0.27 -0.89
CA ASP A 302 2.02 -1.06 -1.24
C ASP A 302 2.65 -1.63 -2.54
N VAL A 303 3.89 -2.11 -2.46
CA VAL A 303 4.66 -2.61 -3.62
C VAL A 303 4.38 -4.09 -3.97
N HIS A 304 3.14 -4.54 -3.74
CA HIS A 304 2.72 -5.88 -4.17
C HIS A 304 2.71 -6.01 -5.70
N ALA A 305 2.53 -7.23 -6.23
CA ALA A 305 2.83 -7.49 -7.63
C ALA A 305 1.91 -6.73 -8.61
N GLY A 306 0.66 -6.47 -8.19
CA GLY A 306 -0.26 -5.62 -8.94
C GLY A 306 0.20 -4.17 -9.14
N ASN A 307 1.12 -3.67 -8.29
CA ASN A 307 1.55 -2.27 -8.27
C ASN A 307 2.99 -2.07 -8.75
N LEU A 308 3.68 -3.15 -9.12
CA LEU A 308 5.03 -3.08 -9.69
C LEU A 308 5.05 -3.89 -10.99
N TRP A 309 5.11 -3.20 -12.13
CA TRP A 309 5.08 -3.84 -13.45
C TRP A 309 6.39 -3.67 -14.18
N VAL A 310 6.74 -4.66 -15.00
CA VAL A 310 7.76 -4.57 -16.05
C VAL A 310 7.04 -4.17 -17.34
N LEU A 311 7.37 -3.00 -17.86
CA LEU A 311 6.78 -2.43 -19.07
C LEU A 311 7.29 -3.13 -20.33
N ASP A 312 6.51 -3.01 -21.40
CA ASP A 312 6.87 -3.55 -22.72
C ASP A 312 8.14 -2.91 -23.30
N ASP A 313 8.51 -1.71 -22.85
CA ASP A 313 9.74 -1.01 -23.23
C ASP A 313 10.97 -1.39 -22.37
N GLY A 314 10.82 -2.34 -21.44
CA GLY A 314 11.89 -2.84 -20.58
C GLY A 314 12.15 -2.01 -19.31
N ARG A 315 11.44 -0.90 -19.10
CA ARG A 315 11.43 -0.18 -17.81
C ARG A 315 10.54 -0.92 -16.81
N ALA A 316 10.59 -0.53 -15.54
CA ALA A 316 9.58 -0.88 -14.55
C ALA A 316 8.82 0.35 -14.09
N THR A 317 7.56 0.16 -13.69
CA THR A 317 6.72 1.22 -13.17
C THR A 317 6.09 0.84 -11.84
N TYR A 318 5.95 1.83 -10.97
CA TYR A 318 5.04 1.79 -9.85
C TYR A 318 3.63 2.19 -10.33
N LEU A 319 2.58 1.54 -9.81
CA LEU A 319 1.17 1.82 -10.10
C LEU A 319 0.39 1.91 -8.80
N ASP A 320 -0.78 2.57 -8.84
CA ASP A 320 -1.69 2.78 -7.70
C ASP A 320 -1.03 3.45 -6.48
N PHE A 321 -1.14 4.77 -6.44
CA PHE A 321 -0.55 5.61 -5.40
C PHE A 321 -1.57 5.89 -4.27
N GLY A 322 -2.64 5.11 -4.17
CA GLY A 322 -3.63 5.25 -3.10
C GLY A 322 -3.04 5.02 -1.71
N ILE A 323 -2.02 4.15 -1.60
CA ILE A 323 -1.31 3.86 -0.35
C ILE A 323 0.12 4.40 -0.46
N MET A 324 0.33 5.60 0.10
CA MET A 324 1.63 6.26 0.15
C MET A 324 2.03 6.54 1.60
N GLY A 325 3.29 6.24 1.90
CA GLY A 325 3.92 6.56 3.18
C GLY A 325 4.72 7.86 3.08
N GLU A 326 4.92 8.50 4.23
CA GLU A 326 5.85 9.62 4.36
C GLU A 326 6.43 9.59 5.76
N LEU A 327 7.76 9.59 5.83
CA LEU A 327 8.48 9.59 7.11
C LEU A 327 8.74 11.03 7.55
N THR A 328 8.67 11.28 8.85
CA THR A 328 9.19 12.53 9.42
C THR A 328 10.71 12.60 9.24
N ASP A 329 11.30 13.78 9.37
CA ASP A 329 12.75 13.92 9.16
C ASP A 329 13.58 13.10 10.16
N ASP A 330 13.10 12.95 11.40
CA ASP A 330 13.74 12.07 12.40
C ASP A 330 13.69 10.59 11.97
N TRP A 331 12.55 10.14 11.43
CA TRP A 331 12.40 8.79 10.89
C TRP A 331 13.24 8.57 9.62
N LYS A 332 13.31 9.56 8.72
CA LYS A 332 14.21 9.52 7.55
C LYS A 332 15.66 9.39 8.00
N GLN A 333 16.07 10.15 9.02
CA GLN A 333 17.42 10.07 9.54
C GLN A 333 17.70 8.72 10.22
N LEU A 334 16.75 8.16 10.97
CA LEU A 334 16.88 6.82 11.53
C LEU A 334 17.07 5.77 10.43
N MET A 335 16.27 5.83 9.36
CA MET A 335 16.41 4.92 8.22
C MET A 335 17.78 5.07 7.55
N LYS A 336 18.27 6.30 7.37
CA LYS A 336 19.64 6.55 6.87
C LYS A 336 20.70 5.96 7.79
N ASP A 337 20.58 6.17 9.11
CA ASP A 337 21.50 5.64 10.10
C ASP A 337 21.53 4.10 10.05
N LEU A 338 20.36 3.44 9.93
CA LEU A 338 20.25 1.99 9.73
C LEU A 338 20.97 1.51 8.47
N PHE A 339 20.72 2.14 7.32
CA PHE A 339 21.37 1.74 6.07
C PHE A 339 22.87 2.00 6.08
N PHE A 340 23.30 3.17 6.56
CA PHE A 340 24.71 3.52 6.69
C PHE A 340 25.44 2.48 7.55
N THR A 341 24.91 2.19 8.73
CA THR A 341 25.47 1.15 9.61
C THR A 341 25.50 -0.21 8.92
N SER A 342 24.44 -0.59 8.19
CA SER A 342 24.36 -1.91 7.56
C SER A 342 25.33 -2.12 6.39
N VAL A 343 25.62 -1.06 5.63
CA VAL A 343 26.40 -1.17 4.37
C VAL A 343 27.81 -0.58 4.45
N ILE A 344 28.08 0.35 5.38
CA ILE A 344 29.35 1.11 5.44
C ILE A 344 30.24 0.66 6.60
N ASP A 345 29.79 0.84 7.85
CA ASP A 345 30.66 0.82 9.04
C ASP A 345 30.28 -0.18 10.16
N SER A 346 29.09 -0.76 10.14
CA SER A 346 28.57 -1.64 11.20
C SER A 346 28.57 -1.01 12.62
N ASP A 347 28.58 0.32 12.74
CA ASP A 347 28.45 1.00 14.04
C ASP A 347 26.99 1.07 14.48
N PHE A 348 26.56 0.08 15.27
CA PHE A 348 25.20 0.01 15.83
C PHE A 348 24.94 0.97 17.00
N THR A 349 25.97 1.61 17.54
CA THR A 349 25.80 2.67 18.56
C THR A 349 25.08 3.88 17.96
N ARG A 350 25.33 4.18 16.68
CA ARG A 350 24.59 5.19 15.90
C ARG A 350 23.09 4.86 15.85
N VAL A 351 22.77 3.60 15.57
CA VAL A 351 21.38 3.13 15.45
C VAL A 351 20.68 3.22 16.80
N ALA A 352 21.32 2.80 17.90
CA ALA A 352 20.77 2.92 19.24
C ALA A 352 20.36 4.36 19.58
N ARG A 353 21.24 5.33 19.28
CA ARG A 353 20.94 6.77 19.44
C ARG A 353 19.77 7.22 18.59
N ALA A 354 19.69 6.76 17.34
CA ALA A 354 18.59 7.09 16.44
C ALA A 354 17.24 6.60 16.97
N PHE A 355 17.18 5.38 17.51
CA PHE A 355 15.96 4.83 18.11
C PHE A 355 15.51 5.58 19.37
N LYS A 356 16.44 6.05 20.20
CA LYS A 356 16.11 6.94 21.33
C LYS A 356 15.57 8.29 20.84
N ARG A 357 16.20 8.89 19.82
CA ARG A 357 15.80 10.19 19.24
C ARG A 357 14.36 10.19 18.74
N VAL A 358 13.90 9.12 18.08
CA VAL A 358 12.52 9.02 17.58
C VAL A 358 11.51 8.60 18.68
N GLY A 359 11.96 8.46 19.93
CA GLY A 359 11.13 8.00 21.04
C GLY A 359 10.74 6.53 20.96
N ALA A 360 11.37 5.74 20.08
CA ALA A 360 11.12 4.31 20.01
C ALA A 360 11.71 3.60 21.23
N PHE A 361 12.90 3.98 21.70
CA PHE A 361 13.48 3.45 22.93
C PHE A 361 13.36 4.45 24.09
N PRO A 362 12.97 4.02 25.30
CA PRO A 362 13.00 4.88 26.47
C PRO A 362 14.44 5.25 26.84
N GLU A 363 14.63 6.41 27.45
CA GLU A 363 15.97 6.93 27.76
C GLU A 363 16.76 6.06 28.74
N ASP A 364 16.06 5.31 29.61
CA ASP A 364 16.63 4.47 30.67
C ASP A 364 16.90 3.02 30.26
N ILE A 365 16.74 2.68 28.98
CA ILE A 365 16.94 1.32 28.44
C ILE A 365 18.38 0.79 28.55
N GLY A 366 19.36 1.66 28.83
CA GLY A 366 20.79 1.37 28.88
C GLY A 366 21.64 2.41 28.15
N THR A 367 22.97 2.30 28.19
CA THR A 367 23.85 3.19 27.42
C THR A 367 23.73 2.91 25.92
N ASP A 368 24.16 3.86 25.08
CA ASP A 368 24.05 3.71 23.62
C ASP A 368 24.89 2.53 23.12
N GLU A 369 26.04 2.27 23.75
CA GLU A 369 26.92 1.14 23.43
C GLU A 369 26.28 -0.20 23.81
N GLU A 370 25.67 -0.28 25.01
CA GLU A 370 25.01 -1.50 25.48
C GLU A 370 23.84 -1.90 24.57
N VAL A 371 23.03 -0.91 24.17
CA VAL A 371 21.93 -1.11 23.21
C VAL A 371 22.50 -1.44 21.84
N GLY A 372 23.55 -0.73 21.39
CA GLY A 372 24.21 -0.96 20.12
C GLY A 372 24.70 -2.40 19.96
N VAL A 373 25.32 -2.98 20.98
CA VAL A 373 25.73 -4.40 20.97
C VAL A 373 24.53 -5.34 20.83
N ARG A 374 23.42 -5.07 21.52
CA ARG A 374 22.19 -5.88 21.37
C ARG A 374 21.61 -5.78 19.96
N MET A 375 21.64 -4.59 19.37
CA MET A 375 21.22 -4.38 17.98
C MET A 375 22.14 -5.10 17.01
N GLN A 376 23.45 -5.02 17.18
CA GLN A 376 24.40 -5.75 16.33
C GLN A 376 24.14 -7.26 16.34
N VAL A 377 23.80 -7.84 17.50
CA VAL A 377 23.44 -9.26 17.59
C VAL A 377 22.13 -9.56 16.83
N ALA A 378 21.12 -8.70 16.95
CA ALA A 378 19.83 -8.89 16.26
C ALA A 378 19.92 -8.71 14.75
N PHE A 379 20.73 -7.75 14.28
CA PHE A 379 20.96 -7.48 12.86
C PHE A 379 22.08 -8.35 12.26
N GLY A 380 22.90 -9.01 13.08
CA GLY A 380 24.01 -9.86 12.66
C GLY A 380 23.66 -10.88 11.57
N PRO A 381 22.54 -11.63 11.66
CA PRO A 381 22.11 -12.56 10.61
C PRO A 381 21.88 -11.89 9.24
N MET A 382 21.52 -10.60 9.21
CA MET A 382 21.36 -9.81 7.98
C MET A 382 22.71 -9.40 7.37
N LEU A 383 23.76 -9.31 8.18
CA LEU A 383 25.07 -8.79 7.80
C LEU A 383 26.09 -9.89 7.41
N ASP A 384 26.04 -11.04 8.08
CA ASP A 384 27.11 -12.06 8.01
C ASP A 384 27.02 -13.05 6.84
N VAL A 385 25.83 -13.29 6.27
CA VAL A 385 25.65 -14.33 5.23
C VAL A 385 24.73 -13.82 4.13
N GLY A 386 25.15 -13.97 2.86
CA GLY A 386 24.30 -13.65 1.71
C GLY A 386 22.92 -14.31 1.84
N LEU A 387 21.88 -13.61 1.36
CA LEU A 387 20.44 -13.91 1.52
C LEU A 387 19.98 -15.28 0.98
N SER A 388 20.88 -16.20 0.65
CA SER A 388 20.54 -17.61 0.34
C SER A 388 20.07 -18.40 1.58
N GLN A 389 20.33 -17.95 2.81
CA GLN A 389 19.93 -18.68 4.03
C GLN A 389 19.19 -17.87 5.12
N VAL A 390 19.14 -16.54 5.06
CA VAL A 390 18.45 -15.71 6.06
C VAL A 390 17.38 -14.85 5.40
N SER A 391 16.13 -15.03 5.82
CA SER A 391 14.97 -14.25 5.36
C SER A 391 14.96 -12.88 6.04
N LEU A 392 14.69 -11.77 5.32
CA LEU A 392 14.48 -10.46 5.97
C LEU A 392 13.30 -10.53 6.96
N GLY A 393 12.35 -11.41 6.70
CA GLY A 393 11.27 -11.72 7.65
C GLY A 393 11.74 -12.32 8.97
N ASP A 394 12.81 -13.11 9.00
CA ASP A 394 13.34 -13.66 10.25
C ASP A 394 14.15 -12.62 11.02
N VAL A 395 14.90 -11.77 10.31
CA VAL A 395 15.56 -10.59 10.90
C VAL A 395 14.52 -9.66 11.53
N PHE A 396 13.41 -9.39 10.83
CA PHE A 396 12.33 -8.58 11.37
C PHE A 396 11.71 -9.19 12.62
N LYS A 397 11.46 -10.51 12.65
CA LYS A 397 11.00 -11.19 13.87
C LYS A 397 11.99 -11.00 15.01
N SER A 398 13.30 -11.11 14.76
CA SER A 398 14.32 -10.86 15.77
C SER A 398 14.33 -9.41 16.27
N ILE A 399 14.09 -8.43 15.39
CA ILE A 399 13.92 -7.02 15.78
C ILE A 399 12.69 -6.86 16.66
N VAL A 400 11.52 -7.38 16.24
CA VAL A 400 10.28 -7.31 17.03
C VAL A 400 10.45 -7.99 18.38
N GLN A 401 11.04 -9.18 18.44
CA GLN A 401 11.32 -9.90 19.69
C GLN A 401 12.28 -9.13 20.60
N MET A 402 13.29 -8.46 20.03
CA MET A 402 14.18 -7.59 20.78
C MET A 402 13.40 -6.41 21.38
N MET A 403 12.56 -5.73 20.57
CA MET A 403 11.73 -4.62 21.05
C MET A 403 10.76 -5.06 22.15
N GLU A 404 10.10 -6.22 21.97
CA GLU A 404 9.24 -6.84 22.99
C GLU A 404 10.00 -7.16 24.28
N GLY A 405 11.20 -7.75 24.16
CA GLY A 405 12.07 -8.05 25.29
C GLY A 405 12.56 -6.80 26.04
N LEU A 406 12.58 -5.66 25.36
CA LEU A 406 12.90 -4.35 25.91
C LEU A 406 11.66 -3.60 26.43
N GLY A 407 10.46 -4.18 26.34
CA GLY A 407 9.21 -3.56 26.77
C GLY A 407 8.73 -2.42 25.86
N VAL A 408 9.23 -2.38 24.63
CA VAL A 408 9.00 -1.30 23.67
C VAL A 408 8.03 -1.76 22.58
N PRO A 409 6.91 -1.04 22.34
CA PRO A 409 6.04 -1.34 21.20
C PRO A 409 6.72 -1.00 19.87
N SER A 410 6.46 -1.80 18.83
CA SER A 410 7.01 -1.54 17.50
C SER A 410 6.37 -0.29 16.85
N PRO A 411 7.18 0.69 16.40
CA PRO A 411 6.72 1.88 15.70
C PRO A 411 5.99 1.53 14.39
N GLN A 412 4.86 2.19 14.12
CA GLN A 412 4.04 1.93 12.93
C GLN A 412 4.82 2.20 11.63
N GLU A 413 5.72 3.19 11.64
CA GLU A 413 6.57 3.57 10.52
C GLU A 413 7.51 2.44 10.11
N LEU A 414 8.11 1.74 11.10
CA LEU A 414 8.99 0.60 10.83
C LEU A 414 8.20 -0.60 10.29
N VAL A 415 6.98 -0.82 10.78
CA VAL A 415 6.08 -1.87 10.26
C VAL A 415 5.75 -1.60 8.79
N LEU A 416 5.42 -0.36 8.44
CA LEU A 416 5.09 0.03 7.06
C LEU A 416 6.26 -0.21 6.10
N VAL A 417 7.47 0.26 6.46
CA VAL A 417 8.70 0.10 5.68
C VAL A 417 9.04 -1.39 5.53
N THR A 418 9.03 -2.14 6.63
CA THR A 418 9.35 -3.57 6.63
C THR A 418 8.42 -4.34 5.72
N LYS A 419 7.10 -4.07 5.77
CA LYS A 419 6.12 -4.73 4.89
C LYS A 419 6.52 -4.61 3.41
N GLN A 420 7.02 -3.44 2.98
CA GLN A 420 7.46 -3.25 1.60
C GLN A 420 8.73 -4.02 1.27
N LEU A 421 9.71 -4.02 2.18
CA LEU A 421 10.94 -4.80 2.02
C LEU A 421 10.67 -6.31 1.91
N LEU A 422 9.67 -6.83 2.62
CA LEU A 422 9.25 -8.24 2.50
C LEU A 422 8.64 -8.57 1.13
N TYR A 423 7.91 -7.63 0.52
CA TYR A 423 7.45 -7.80 -0.86
C TYR A 423 8.62 -7.83 -1.84
N PHE A 424 9.58 -6.91 -1.71
CA PHE A 424 10.79 -6.95 -2.53
C PHE A 424 11.60 -8.24 -2.35
N GLU A 425 11.72 -8.74 -1.11
CA GLU A 425 12.36 -10.04 -0.83
C GLU A 425 11.66 -11.19 -1.57
N ARG A 426 10.32 -11.18 -1.62
CA ARG A 426 9.56 -12.20 -2.35
C ARG A 426 9.92 -12.22 -3.84
N TYR A 427 10.08 -11.06 -4.47
CA TYR A 427 10.53 -11.00 -5.87
C TYR A 427 11.99 -11.42 -6.01
N ALA A 428 12.85 -10.99 -5.07
CA ALA A 428 14.27 -11.31 -5.07
C ALA A 428 14.52 -12.82 -4.98
N LYS A 429 13.72 -13.57 -4.20
CA LYS A 429 13.84 -15.04 -4.12
C LYS A 429 13.72 -15.76 -5.46
N VAL A 430 13.05 -15.17 -6.44
CA VAL A 430 12.89 -15.75 -7.77
C VAL A 430 13.80 -15.10 -8.80
N HIS A 431 13.83 -13.76 -8.85
CA HIS A 431 14.60 -13.02 -9.85
C HIS A 431 16.10 -12.92 -9.52
N ALA A 432 16.47 -12.93 -8.24
CA ALA A 432 17.81 -12.65 -7.76
C ALA A 432 18.13 -13.44 -6.47
N PRO A 433 18.10 -14.78 -6.49
CA PRO A 433 18.21 -15.61 -5.27
C PRO A 433 19.52 -15.42 -4.50
N ASP A 434 20.60 -15.03 -5.20
CA ASP A 434 21.92 -14.79 -4.62
C ASP A 434 22.14 -13.31 -4.24
N TRP A 435 21.18 -12.42 -4.50
CA TRP A 435 21.32 -10.99 -4.25
C TRP A 435 21.17 -10.66 -2.77
N ALA A 436 22.23 -10.12 -2.18
CA ALA A 436 22.24 -9.61 -0.81
C ALA A 436 21.81 -8.13 -0.75
N MET A 437 20.49 -7.87 -0.78
CA MET A 437 19.91 -6.51 -0.72
C MET A 437 20.49 -5.65 0.42
N ALA A 438 20.65 -6.24 1.61
CA ALA A 438 21.14 -5.56 2.81
C ALA A 438 22.57 -4.98 2.70
N ARG A 439 23.36 -5.47 1.73
CA ARG A 439 24.77 -5.10 1.53
C ARG A 439 25.03 -4.45 0.18
N ASP A 440 23.96 -4.19 -0.58
CA ASP A 440 24.09 -3.69 -1.93
C ASP A 440 24.34 -2.17 -1.91
N LEU A 441 25.61 -1.80 -2.06
CA LEU A 441 26.06 -0.40 -2.15
C LEU A 441 25.33 0.39 -3.25
N TYR A 442 24.86 -0.29 -4.31
CA TYR A 442 24.10 0.37 -5.38
C TYR A 442 22.83 1.04 -4.87
N LEU A 443 22.15 0.43 -3.90
CA LEU A 443 20.88 0.92 -3.36
C LEU A 443 21.00 2.24 -2.62
N VAL A 444 22.19 2.52 -2.08
CA VAL A 444 22.44 3.69 -1.23
C VAL A 444 23.39 4.70 -1.88
N ARG A 445 23.80 4.49 -3.14
CA ARG A 445 24.79 5.34 -3.83
C ARG A 445 24.40 6.81 -3.91
N ASN A 446 23.11 7.12 -4.03
CA ASN A 446 22.63 8.50 -4.07
C ASN A 446 22.34 9.07 -2.68
N ILE A 447 22.25 8.21 -1.66
CA ILE A 447 22.02 8.58 -0.27
C ILE A 447 23.35 8.93 0.41
N PHE A 448 24.41 8.17 0.13
CA PHE A 448 25.75 8.31 0.71
C PHE A 448 26.85 8.26 -0.40
N PRO A 449 26.88 9.23 -1.32
CA PRO A 449 27.70 9.11 -2.53
C PRO A 449 29.20 8.99 -2.25
N ALA A 450 29.74 9.77 -1.31
CA ALA A 450 31.17 9.76 -1.00
C ALA A 450 31.61 8.45 -0.34
N GLU A 451 30.84 7.97 0.63
CA GLU A 451 31.14 6.75 1.37
C GLU A 451 30.97 5.50 0.50
N VAL A 452 29.96 5.51 -0.37
CA VAL A 452 29.73 4.44 -1.34
C VAL A 452 30.84 4.40 -2.38
N GLU A 453 31.31 5.54 -2.90
CA GLU A 453 32.43 5.59 -3.84
C GLU A 453 33.71 5.00 -3.21
N GLN A 454 34.04 5.42 -1.98
CA GLN A 454 35.18 4.89 -1.25
C GLN A 454 35.04 3.37 -1.03
N LYS A 455 33.90 2.92 -0.51
CA LYS A 455 33.69 1.49 -0.21
C LYS A 455 33.67 0.62 -1.46
N ALA A 456 33.10 1.13 -2.56
CA ALA A 456 33.11 0.45 -3.84
C ALA A 456 34.53 0.29 -4.38
N ALA A 457 35.38 1.33 -4.24
CA ALA A 457 36.79 1.26 -4.61
C ALA A 457 37.56 0.24 -3.75
N GLU A 458 37.32 0.19 -2.44
CA GLU A 458 37.91 -0.79 -1.52
C GLU A 458 37.54 -2.24 -1.87
N LEU A 459 36.28 -2.47 -2.27
CA LEU A 459 35.74 -3.79 -2.58
C LEU A 459 35.86 -4.19 -4.06
N GLY A 460 36.31 -3.28 -4.93
CA GLY A 460 36.36 -3.50 -6.38
C GLY A 460 34.97 -3.69 -7.03
N VAL A 461 33.93 -3.05 -6.46
CA VAL A 461 32.55 -3.16 -6.95
C VAL A 461 32.33 -2.17 -8.08
N VAL A 462 31.78 -2.65 -9.20
CA VAL A 462 31.31 -1.82 -10.32
C VAL A 462 29.79 -1.81 -10.30
N PHE A 463 29.20 -0.61 -10.35
CA PHE A 463 27.75 -0.47 -10.39
C PHE A 463 27.19 -0.74 -11.78
N PRO A 464 25.99 -1.33 -11.87
CA PRO A 464 25.28 -1.40 -13.13
C PRO A 464 24.94 0.00 -13.64
N ASP A 465 24.91 0.14 -14.96
CA ASP A 465 24.52 1.37 -15.66
C ASP A 465 23.06 1.80 -15.39
#